data_AF-A0A354X4M5-F1
#
_entry.id   AF-A0A354X4M5-F1
#
_cell.length_a   1.000
_cell.length_b   1.000
_cell.length_c   1.000
_cell.angle_alpha   90.00
_cell.angle_beta   90.00
_cell.angle_gamma   90.00
#
_symmetry.space_group_name_H-M   'P 1'
#
loop_
_entity.id
_entity.type
_entity.pdbx_description
1 polymer ?
#
loop_
_entity_poly.entity_id
_entity_poly.type
_entity_poly.pdbx_seq_one_letter_code
_entity_poly.pdbx_strand_id
1 'polypeptide(L)'
;YGGPTDLPWGFRFIDNLHEWMLGAEPVYTAASHPTQIYEALIYFLVFGITVWLYWKTDARNRRGLITGVGISIIFIARFLIEYVKNVQVESEIAMRESTGLILGQWLSIPFIIWGIWLIVRALRRAPSPQLVVPAAKKTAKRKSSK
;
A
#
# COMPACT_ATOMS: atom_id res chain seq x y z
N TYR A 1 6.61 -15.22 -4.39
CA TYR A 1 5.29 -15.89 -4.24
C TYR A 1 5.19 -16.43 -2.83
N GLY A 2 4.00 -16.88 -2.40
CA GLY A 2 3.77 -17.37 -1.06
C GLY A 2 4.05 -18.86 -0.87
N GLY A 3 3.67 -19.38 0.29
CA GLY A 3 3.71 -20.80 0.65
C GLY A 3 3.02 -21.73 -0.36
N PRO A 4 3.39 -23.02 -0.38
CA PRO A 4 2.64 -24.03 -1.12
C PRO A 4 1.18 -24.07 -0.63
N THR A 5 0.24 -24.27 -1.55
CA THR A 5 -1.19 -24.24 -1.27
C THR A 5 -1.96 -25.24 -2.10
N ASP A 6 -2.94 -25.89 -1.49
CA ASP A 6 -3.88 -26.81 -2.14
C ASP A 6 -5.18 -26.12 -2.58
N LEU A 7 -5.27 -24.80 -2.41
CA LEU A 7 -6.46 -24.03 -2.76
C LEU A 7 -6.63 -23.93 -4.28
N PRO A 8 -7.87 -23.86 -4.78
CA PRO A 8 -8.16 -23.95 -6.23
C PRO A 8 -7.61 -22.76 -7.04
N TRP A 9 -7.17 -21.69 -6.39
CA TRP A 9 -6.52 -20.53 -7.03
C TRP A 9 -4.98 -20.53 -6.86
N GLY A 10 -4.39 -21.65 -6.43
CA GLY A 10 -2.95 -21.82 -6.35
C GLY A 10 -2.30 -21.66 -7.72
N PHE A 11 -1.20 -20.90 -7.79
CA PHE A 11 -0.49 -20.62 -9.03
C PHE A 11 0.88 -21.32 -9.02
N ARG A 12 1.27 -21.92 -10.15
CA ARG A 12 2.58 -22.53 -10.33
C ARG A 12 3.52 -21.53 -10.99
N PHE A 13 4.67 -21.28 -10.37
CA PHE A 13 5.68 -20.37 -10.87
C PHE A 13 6.77 -21.15 -11.60
N ILE A 14 7.49 -20.49 -12.49
CA ILE A 14 8.67 -21.08 -13.16
C ILE A 14 9.84 -20.97 -12.18
N ASP A 15 10.42 -22.10 -11.83
CA ASP A 15 11.53 -22.20 -10.88
C ASP A 15 12.87 -21.92 -11.58
N ASN A 16 13.08 -22.52 -12.76
CA ASN A 16 14.29 -22.36 -13.57
C ASN A 16 14.21 -21.14 -14.52
N LEU A 17 13.76 -19.98 -14.01
CA LEU A 17 13.48 -18.79 -14.83
C LEU A 17 14.66 -18.40 -15.74
N HIS A 18 15.89 -18.47 -15.23
CA HIS A 18 17.10 -18.11 -15.98
C HIS A 18 17.36 -19.06 -17.16
N GLU A 19 17.29 -20.37 -16.93
CA GLU A 19 17.51 -21.39 -17.96
C GLU A 19 16.38 -21.37 -19.00
N TRP A 20 15.14 -21.16 -18.57
CA TRP A 20 14.00 -21.02 -19.46
C TRP A 20 14.16 -19.83 -20.41
N MET A 21 14.66 -18.69 -19.92
CA MET A 21 14.99 -17.53 -20.76
C MET A 21 16.13 -17.81 -21.76
N LEU A 22 16.95 -18.84 -21.53
CA LEU A 22 18.01 -19.30 -22.42
C LEU A 22 17.58 -20.43 -23.36
N GLY A 23 16.30 -20.85 -23.33
CA GLY A 23 15.71 -21.83 -24.23
C GLY A 23 15.55 -23.25 -23.65
N ALA A 24 15.80 -23.45 -22.35
CA ALA A 24 15.46 -24.71 -21.69
C ALA A 24 13.95 -24.86 -21.48
N GLU A 25 13.47 -26.08 -21.27
CA GLU A 25 12.07 -26.33 -20.91
C GLU A 25 11.74 -25.74 -19.51
N PRO A 26 10.54 -25.16 -19.32
CA PRO A 26 10.17 -24.58 -18.03
C PRO A 26 9.89 -25.69 -16.99
N VAL A 27 10.54 -25.55 -15.84
CA VAL A 27 10.29 -26.35 -14.64
C VAL A 27 9.40 -25.54 -13.70
N TYR A 28 8.28 -26.12 -13.32
CA TYR A 28 7.29 -25.45 -12.49
C TYR A 28 7.40 -25.84 -11.01
N THR A 29 7.20 -24.86 -10.14
CA THR A 29 7.06 -25.07 -8.69
C THR A 29 5.75 -25.80 -8.35
N ALA A 30 5.65 -26.28 -7.11
CA ALA A 30 4.36 -26.64 -6.52
C ALA A 30 3.39 -25.43 -6.55
N ALA A 31 2.08 -25.72 -6.56
CA ALA A 31 1.04 -24.69 -6.49
C ALA A 31 1.26 -23.86 -5.23
N SER A 32 1.36 -22.54 -5.39
CA SER A 32 1.73 -21.61 -4.34
C SER A 32 0.79 -20.42 -4.32
N HIS A 33 0.67 -19.77 -3.16
CA HIS A 33 -0.16 -18.56 -3.04
C HIS A 33 0.39 -17.43 -3.93
N PRO A 34 -0.42 -16.85 -4.84
CA PRO A 34 0.01 -15.75 -5.68
C PRO A 34 -0.03 -14.42 -4.91
N THR A 35 0.89 -14.23 -3.98
CA THR A 35 0.93 -13.06 -3.09
C THR A 35 1.00 -11.74 -3.86
N GLN A 36 1.57 -11.73 -5.06
CA GLN A 36 1.58 -10.57 -5.95
C GLN A 36 0.17 -10.13 -6.37
N ILE A 37 -0.74 -11.08 -6.61
CA ILE A 37 -2.14 -10.77 -6.93
C ILE A 37 -2.84 -10.21 -5.69
N TYR A 38 -2.58 -10.78 -4.51
CA TYR A 38 -3.14 -10.26 -3.26
C TYR A 38 -2.71 -8.82 -3.00
N GLU A 39 -1.42 -8.52 -3.17
CA GLU A 39 -0.86 -7.17 -3.04
C GLU A 39 -1.49 -6.20 -4.06
N ALA A 40 -1.59 -6.61 -5.33
CA ALA A 40 -2.21 -5.80 -6.38
C ALA A 40 -3.68 -5.47 -6.08
N LEU A 41 -4.46 -6.45 -5.61
CA LEU A 41 -5.85 -6.25 -5.21
C LEU A 41 -5.99 -5.28 -4.04
N ILE A 42 -5.08 -5.35 -3.06
CA ILE A 42 -5.04 -4.40 -1.94
C ILE A 42 -4.73 -3.00 -2.44
N TYR A 43 -3.76 -2.82 -3.34
CA TYR A 43 -3.46 -1.48 -3.88
C TYR A 43 -4.62 -0.91 -4.68
N PHE A 44 -5.32 -1.76 -5.45
CA PHE A 44 -6.52 -1.35 -6.16
C PHE A 44 -7.65 -0.96 -5.19
N LEU A 45 -7.84 -1.72 -4.11
CA LEU A 45 -8.79 -1.39 -3.05
C LEU A 45 -8.46 -0.06 -2.37
N VAL A 46 -7.19 0.18 -2.04
CA VAL A 46 -6.72 1.44 -1.44
C VAL A 46 -6.97 2.60 -2.39
N PHE A 47 -6.68 2.44 -3.67
CA PHE A 47 -6.99 3.44 -4.68
C PHE A 47 -8.50 3.76 -4.72
N GLY A 48 -9.34 2.73 -4.79
CA GLY A 48 -10.80 2.89 -4.75
C GLY A 48 -11.30 3.62 -3.50
N ILE A 49 -10.82 3.23 -2.32
CA ILE A 49 -11.19 3.84 -1.04
C ILE A 49 -10.74 5.30 -0.97
N THR A 50 -9.49 5.59 -1.35
CA THR A 50 -8.95 6.96 -1.27
C THR A 50 -9.62 7.91 -2.27
N VAL A 51 -9.92 7.44 -3.49
CA VAL A 51 -10.72 8.19 -4.46
C VAL A 51 -12.14 8.41 -3.94
N TRP A 52 -12.78 7.37 -3.41
CA TRP A 52 -14.11 7.50 -2.83
C TRP A 52 -14.13 8.51 -1.67
N LEU A 53 -13.18 8.42 -0.74
CA LEU A 53 -13.03 9.39 0.35
C LEU A 53 -12.81 10.82 -0.17
N TYR A 54 -12.00 10.99 -1.21
CA TYR A 54 -11.74 12.31 -1.76
C TYR A 54 -12.97 12.94 -2.42
N TRP A 55 -13.71 12.17 -3.23
CA TRP A 55 -14.77 12.68 -4.09
C TRP A 55 -16.16 12.64 -3.46
N LYS A 56 -16.44 11.66 -2.59
CA LYS A 56 -17.78 11.43 -2.01
C LYS A 56 -17.90 11.85 -0.55
N THR A 57 -16.82 12.26 0.11
CA THR A 57 -16.85 12.65 1.53
C THR A 57 -16.12 13.97 1.79
N ASP A 58 -16.31 14.53 2.98
CA ASP A 58 -15.55 15.68 3.47
C ASP A 58 -14.11 15.34 3.90
N ALA A 59 -13.64 14.11 3.68
CA ALA A 59 -12.29 13.71 4.05
C ALA A 59 -11.22 14.58 3.39
N ARG A 60 -11.48 15.15 2.22
CA ARG A 60 -10.59 16.13 1.57
C ARG A 60 -10.34 17.40 2.41
N ASN A 61 -11.31 17.77 3.25
CA ASN A 61 -11.21 18.94 4.13
C ASN A 61 -10.49 18.58 5.46
N ARG A 62 -10.20 17.30 5.71
CA ARG A 62 -9.54 16.81 6.92
C ARG A 62 -8.10 16.40 6.60
N ARG A 63 -7.16 17.32 6.85
CA ARG A 63 -5.73 17.10 6.59
C ARG A 63 -5.23 15.82 7.29
N GLY A 64 -4.69 14.90 6.50
CA GLY A 64 -4.11 13.64 6.97
C GLY A 64 -5.08 12.45 7.02
N LEU A 65 -6.39 12.64 6.81
CA LEU A 65 -7.35 11.53 6.89
C LEU A 65 -7.15 10.52 5.75
N ILE A 66 -7.16 10.99 4.50
CA ILE A 66 -7.02 10.12 3.31
C ILE A 66 -5.67 9.40 3.34
N THR A 67 -4.59 10.13 3.64
CA THR A 67 -3.24 9.57 3.79
C THR A 67 -3.16 8.55 4.92
N GLY A 68 -3.75 8.83 6.08
CA GLY A 68 -3.80 7.92 7.21
C GLY A 68 -4.51 6.62 6.87
N VAL A 69 -5.69 6.71 6.23
CA VAL A 69 -6.44 5.53 5.77
C VAL A 69 -5.63 4.70 4.78
N GLY A 70 -5.02 5.34 3.76
CA GLY A 70 -4.21 4.64 2.77
C GLY A 70 -3.02 3.91 3.39
N ILE A 71 -2.24 4.60 4.23
CA ILE A 71 -1.09 4.01 4.94
C ILE A 71 -1.54 2.85 5.83
N SER A 72 -2.58 3.04 6.66
CA SER A 72 -3.06 1.99 7.55
C SER A 72 -3.46 0.73 6.78
N ILE A 73 -4.25 0.85 5.71
CA ILE A 73 -4.68 -0.32 4.93
C ILE A 73 -3.49 -1.02 4.26
N ILE A 74 -2.57 -0.26 3.64
CA ILE A 74 -1.39 -0.82 2.97
C ILE A 74 -0.53 -1.61 3.96
N PHE A 75 -0.21 -1.03 5.11
CA PHE A 75 0.71 -1.68 6.05
C PHE A 75 0.06 -2.77 6.90
N ILE A 76 -1.26 -2.69 7.18
CA ILE A 76 -2.00 -3.82 7.77
C ILE A 76 -2.01 -4.99 6.80
N ALA A 77 -2.36 -4.75 5.53
CA ALA A 77 -2.36 -5.79 4.51
C ALA A 77 -0.96 -6.39 4.31
N ARG A 78 0.08 -5.55 4.27
CA ARG A 78 1.48 -5.99 4.21
C ARG A 78 1.81 -6.91 5.38
N PHE A 79 1.49 -6.51 6.61
CA PHE A 79 1.72 -7.31 7.80
C PHE A 79 1.06 -8.70 7.71
N LEU A 80 -0.17 -8.78 7.19
CA LEU A 80 -0.91 -10.03 7.01
C LEU A 80 -0.36 -10.90 5.87
N ILE A 81 -0.08 -10.32 4.71
CA ILE A 81 0.46 -11.03 3.53
C ILE A 81 1.83 -11.63 3.84
N GLU A 82 2.62 -10.95 4.65
CA GLU A 82 3.94 -11.39 5.07
C GLU A 82 3.92 -12.72 5.87
N TYR A 83 2.79 -13.07 6.51
CA TYR A 83 2.61 -14.42 7.08
C TYR A 83 2.39 -15.52 6.04
N VAL A 84 1.84 -15.16 4.88
CA VAL A 84 1.55 -16.09 3.76
C VAL A 84 2.76 -16.21 2.82
N LYS A 85 3.67 -15.24 2.86
CA LYS A 85 4.89 -15.25 2.04
C LYS A 85 5.87 -16.32 2.53
N ASN A 86 6.49 -16.98 1.55
CA ASN A 86 7.60 -17.87 1.83
C ASN A 86 8.83 -17.04 2.17
N VAL A 87 9.40 -17.29 3.34
CA VAL A 87 10.66 -16.70 3.78
C VAL A 87 11.77 -17.59 3.24
N GLN A 88 12.38 -17.17 2.14
CA GLN A 88 13.43 -17.94 1.46
C GLN A 88 14.84 -17.47 1.83
N VAL A 89 14.96 -16.34 2.52
CA VAL A 89 16.24 -15.75 2.91
C VAL A 89 16.59 -16.21 4.32
N GLU A 90 17.73 -16.89 4.48
CA GLU A 90 18.20 -17.40 5.78
C GLU A 90 18.26 -16.31 6.86
N SER A 91 18.63 -15.08 6.49
CA SER A 91 18.65 -13.95 7.43
C SER A 91 17.26 -13.58 7.97
N GLU A 92 16.21 -13.72 7.16
CA GLU A 92 14.84 -13.48 7.60
C GLU A 92 14.31 -14.65 8.46
N ILE A 93 14.75 -15.88 8.18
CA ILE A 93 14.43 -17.06 9.01
C ILE A 93 15.05 -16.88 10.40
N ALA A 94 16.34 -16.58 10.49
CA ALA A 94 17.02 -16.32 11.75
C ALA A 94 16.41 -15.15 12.54
N MET A 95 15.91 -14.12 11.83
CA MET A 95 15.23 -13.00 12.46
C MET A 95 13.85 -13.39 13.02
N ARG A 96 13.12 -14.25 12.30
CA ARG A 96 11.85 -14.80 12.78
C ARG A 96 12.04 -15.68 14.01
N GLU A 97 13.09 -16.50 14.03
CA GLU A 97 13.40 -17.38 15.17
C GLU A 97 13.81 -16.59 16.42
N SER A 98 14.55 -15.49 16.24
CA SER A 98 15.02 -14.65 17.36
C SER A 98 14.00 -13.63 17.86
N THR A 99 13.18 -13.05 16.97
CA THR A 99 12.27 -11.94 17.32
C THR A 99 10.78 -12.26 17.15
N GLY A 100 10.44 -13.42 16.58
CA GLY A 100 9.06 -13.87 16.34
C GLY A 100 8.41 -13.28 15.08
N LEU A 101 9.03 -12.28 14.44
CA LEU A 101 8.50 -11.57 13.26
C LEU A 101 9.59 -11.38 12.19
N ILE A 102 9.19 -11.19 10.93
CA ILE A 102 10.12 -10.88 9.85
C ILE A 102 10.22 -9.38 9.56
N LEU A 103 11.22 -8.98 8.77
CA LEU A 103 11.60 -7.56 8.59
C LEU A 103 10.45 -6.73 8.04
N GLY A 104 9.69 -7.30 7.09
CA GLY A 104 8.49 -6.67 6.55
C GLY A 104 7.42 -6.36 7.60
N GLN A 105 7.29 -7.21 8.62
CA GLN A 105 6.32 -7.03 9.71
C GLN A 105 6.79 -5.97 10.70
N TRP A 106 8.06 -6.03 11.11
CA TRP A 106 8.68 -5.01 11.95
C TRP A 106 8.59 -3.63 11.33
N LEU A 107 8.86 -3.51 10.03
CA LEU A 107 8.74 -2.25 9.32
C LEU A 107 7.28 -1.78 9.24
N SER A 108 6.31 -2.69 9.17
CA SER A 108 4.89 -2.33 9.05
C SER A 108 4.30 -1.73 10.33
N ILE A 109 4.69 -2.23 11.51
CA ILE A 109 4.16 -1.77 12.80
C ILE A 109 4.21 -0.24 12.99
N PRO A 110 5.36 0.45 12.84
CA PRO A 110 5.41 1.90 13.03
C PRO A 110 4.54 2.67 12.03
N PHE A 111 4.42 2.19 10.79
CA PHE A 111 3.53 2.83 9.81
C PHE A 111 2.05 2.59 10.11
N ILE A 112 1.67 1.43 10.63
CA ILE A 112 0.30 1.16 11.09
C ILE A 112 -0.05 2.15 12.21
N ILE A 113 0.82 2.27 13.22
CA ILE A 113 0.64 3.19 14.35
C ILE A 113 0.53 4.63 13.85
N TRP A 114 1.41 5.04 12.93
CA TRP A 114 1.40 6.38 12.35
C TRP A 114 0.13 6.67 11.54
N GLY A 115 -0.32 5.72 10.72
CA GLY A 115 -1.55 5.83 9.95
C GLY A 115 -2.78 5.99 10.86
N ILE A 116 -2.88 5.18 11.91
CA ILE A 116 -3.96 5.28 12.90
C ILE A 116 -3.91 6.63 13.61
N TRP A 117 -2.72 7.09 14.02
CA TRP A 117 -2.55 8.40 14.64
C TRP A 117 -3.01 9.54 13.72
N LEU A 118 -2.69 9.49 12.43
CA LEU A 118 -3.16 10.47 11.45
C LEU A 118 -4.68 10.49 11.34
N ILE A 119 -5.32 9.32 11.29
CA ILE A 119 -6.78 9.18 11.24
C ILE A 119 -7.40 9.81 12.50
N VAL A 120 -6.95 9.40 13.69
CA VAL A 120 -7.47 9.91 14.96
C VAL A 120 -7.29 11.43 15.06
N ARG A 121 -6.11 11.94 14.70
CA ARG A 121 -5.82 13.38 14.69
C ARG A 121 -6.71 14.14 13.71
N ALA A 122 -6.96 13.59 12.53
CA ALA A 122 -7.80 14.22 11.51
C ALA A 122 -9.30 14.19 11.88
N LEU A 123 -9.74 13.16 12.60
CA LEU A 123 -11.12 13.07 13.09
C LEU A 123 -11.40 14.01 14.26
N ARG A 124 -10.40 14.25 15.13
CA ARG A 124 -10.50 15.15 16.30
C ARG A 124 -10.37 16.64 15.95
N ARG A 125 -9.87 16.99 14.77
CA ARG A 125 -9.74 18.39 14.32
C ARG A 125 -10.96 18.81 13.50
N ALA A 126 -11.36 20.07 13.68
CA ALA A 126 -12.36 20.67 12.80
C ALA A 126 -11.87 20.61 11.33
N PRO A 127 -12.78 20.42 10.36
CA PRO A 127 -12.44 20.50 8.95
C PRO A 127 -11.68 21.81 8.68
N SER A 128 -10.52 21.70 8.03
CA SER A 128 -9.76 22.89 7.67
C SER A 128 -10.54 23.64 6.59
N PRO A 129 -10.77 24.97 6.73
CA PRO A 129 -11.28 25.76 5.63
C PRO A 129 -10.37 25.53 4.43
N GLN A 130 -10.96 25.20 3.27
CA GLN A 130 -10.18 25.13 2.03
C GLN A 130 -9.41 26.45 1.91
N LEU A 131 -8.11 26.37 1.59
CA LEU A 131 -7.35 27.56 1.25
C LEU A 131 -8.08 28.19 0.07
N VAL A 132 -8.89 29.22 0.33
CA VAL A 132 -9.42 30.09 -0.71
C VAL A 132 -8.18 30.73 -1.30
N VAL A 133 -7.65 30.15 -2.38
CA VAL A 133 -6.58 30.78 -3.15
C VAL A 133 -7.17 32.13 -3.55
N PRO A 134 -6.65 33.26 -3.03
CA PRO A 134 -7.18 34.55 -3.42
C PRO A 134 -7.03 34.62 -4.93
N ALA A 135 -8.14 34.76 -5.66
CA ALA A 135 -8.11 34.94 -7.10
C ALA A 135 -7.07 36.03 -7.39
N ALA A 136 -6.03 35.69 -8.16
CA ALA A 136 -4.97 36.62 -8.50
C ALA A 136 -5.62 37.92 -8.97
N LYS A 137 -5.44 39.00 -8.20
CA LYS A 137 -6.01 40.31 -8.53
C LYS A 137 -5.56 40.63 -9.93
N LYS A 138 -6.48 40.63 -10.90
CA LYS A 138 -6.23 41.17 -12.24
C LYS A 138 -5.75 42.60 -12.04
N THR A 139 -4.47 42.85 -12.23
CA THR A 139 -3.88 44.17 -12.21
C THR A 139 -4.60 44.99 -13.26
N ALA A 140 -5.48 45.89 -12.82
CA ALA A 140 -6.19 46.81 -13.69
C ALA A 140 -5.16 47.67 -14.40
N LYS A 141 -4.88 47.35 -15.68
CA LYS A 141 -4.06 48.18 -16.55
C LYS A 141 -4.84 49.47 -16.81
N ARG A 142 -4.53 50.47 -16.00
CA ARG A 142 -5.01 51.85 -16.04
C ARG A 142 -4.96 52.34 -17.50
N LYS A 143 -6.14 52.64 -18.08
CA LYS A 143 -6.25 53.39 -19.34
C LYS A 143 -5.48 54.70 -19.17
N SER A 144 -4.36 54.86 -19.89
CA SER A 144 -3.76 56.17 -20.11
C SER A 144 -4.41 56.75 -21.35
N SER A 145 -5.35 57.67 -21.11
CA SER A 145 -5.77 58.67 -22.07
C SER A 145 -4.62 59.65 -22.28
N LYS A 146 -4.10 59.74 -23.50
CA LYS A 146 -3.74 60.97 -24.22
C LYS A 146 -3.24 60.62 -25.61
#